data_AF-A0A1Y6GQX9-F1
#
_entry.id   AF-A0A1Y6GQX9-F1
#
_cell.length_a   1.000
_cell.length_b   1.000
_cell.length_c   1.000
_cell.angle_alpha   90.00
_cell.angle_beta   90.00
_cell.angle_gamma   90.00
#
_symmetry.space_group_name_H-M   'P 1'
#
loop_
_entity.id
_entity.type
_entity.pdbx_description
1 polymer ?
#
loop_
_entity_poly.entity_id
_entity_poly.type
_entity_poly.pdbx_seq_one_letter_code
_entity_poly.pdbx_strand_id
1 'polypeptide(L)'
;MSRCSLVVLCVIGLLAPLLGSADDGAPQRLTIADVQGEDTRSPYDDRVVEVEGIVTADTRVGLAGLFVQQPGFEPRRSHGLFVTGASNAEVAVGDRVRIVGAVREVSAGGEASLTTVDASSIERLASGQPVPVRMLSGPPANWEALEGEHVRIAALTLNGSDRLDTYGELVAAFGGRLWQPSEVAAAGTPAFAQVDADNARRRVLLDDAHNGRSPRTAPYLPADPVLRSGSLLKSVDGIVDQRYDGQYRIQMLNSLTLPAMPTAVAPQVGGDLRIASFNLENFFNGNGHGGGFPTERGARTHEQFQAQLAKLVSTIVPLRADVVALMELENDGNGADAAVAQLVTALNAFGEEKDWRFVDTGSGPGNDAIRVGIVYRSSQVTPVGPPATVTGGPFDSHSRVPLAQAFRSSRGVTFVVVANHFKSKECGNASGADTDQQDGQACWNAARTESAKRLHQWLQTDPTGARTKLAVLLGDFNAYAMETPMRSLRASGWQDAFAVAGVKQPYSYVYYGMSGRLDHALLSPAMAKQLRGAVEWHINADVMGDAGYAKRNLPGVWRSSDHDPLLLGFSL
;
A
#
# COMPACT_ATOMS: atom_id res chain seq x y z
N MET A 1 35.16 -27.40 84.65
CA MET A 1 36.45 -26.69 84.54
C MET A 1 36.28 -25.50 83.61
N SER A 2 36.31 -24.30 84.20
CA SER A 2 36.72 -22.98 83.69
C SER A 2 36.19 -22.44 82.35
N ARG A 3 35.36 -21.37 82.39
CA ARG A 3 35.70 -19.92 82.24
C ARG A 3 35.90 -19.55 80.75
N CYS A 4 35.35 -18.49 80.17
CA CYS A 4 34.90 -17.19 80.67
C CYS A 4 34.01 -16.52 79.61
N SER A 5 32.98 -15.78 80.05
CA SER A 5 32.14 -14.91 79.21
C SER A 5 32.86 -13.63 78.84
N LEU A 6 32.65 -13.12 77.61
CA LEU A 6 32.83 -11.70 77.31
C LEU A 6 31.58 -11.17 76.60
N VAL A 7 30.95 -10.21 77.28
CA VAL A 7 29.83 -9.39 76.80
C VAL A 7 30.42 -8.25 75.96
N VAL A 8 29.86 -8.00 74.78
CA VAL A 8 30.04 -6.72 74.08
C VAL A 8 28.67 -6.10 73.86
N LEU A 9 28.50 -4.93 74.45
CA LEU A 9 27.35 -4.05 74.42
C LEU A 9 27.73 -2.83 73.55
N CYS A 10 27.01 -2.55 72.46
CA CYS A 10 27.04 -1.29 71.72
C CYS A 10 25.64 -1.09 71.12
N VAL A 11 24.72 -0.42 71.81
CA VAL A 11 24.40 1.03 71.71
C VAL A 11 24.01 1.45 70.29
N ILE A 12 22.69 1.64 70.13
CA ILE A 12 21.99 2.23 68.98
C ILE A 12 22.42 3.69 68.85
N GLY A 13 23.06 4.03 67.72
CA GLY A 13 23.27 5.40 67.27
C GLY A 13 22.35 5.68 66.08
N LEU A 14 21.36 6.56 66.27
CA LEU A 14 20.62 7.19 65.19
C LEU A 14 21.59 8.04 64.35
N LEU A 15 21.88 7.59 63.13
CA LEU A 15 22.44 8.41 62.06
C LEU A 15 21.36 8.56 60.99
N ALA A 16 20.71 9.72 60.99
CA ALA A 16 19.92 10.18 59.86
C ALA A 16 20.85 10.31 58.64
N PRO A 17 20.49 9.79 57.45
CA PRO A 17 21.14 10.25 56.24
C PRO A 17 20.65 11.67 55.98
N LEU A 18 21.58 12.62 56.04
CA LEU A 18 21.43 13.93 55.42
C LEU A 18 20.98 13.71 53.97
N LEU A 19 19.77 14.21 53.66
CA LEU A 19 19.35 14.49 52.30
C LEU A 19 20.41 15.43 51.70
N GLY A 20 21.29 14.86 50.87
CA GLY A 20 22.14 15.65 49.99
C GLY A 20 21.23 16.40 49.02
N SER A 21 21.22 17.72 49.15
CA SER A 21 20.81 18.65 48.11
C SER A 21 21.44 18.23 46.79
N ALA A 22 20.63 18.10 45.74
CA ALA A 22 21.13 18.07 44.37
C ALA A 22 22.04 19.29 44.19
N ASP A 23 23.28 19.07 43.77
CA ASP A 23 24.16 20.13 43.31
C ASP A 23 23.43 20.88 42.19
N ASP A 24 23.06 22.14 42.43
CA ASP A 24 22.76 23.15 41.40
C ASP A 24 24.09 23.49 40.68
N GLY A 25 24.65 22.50 39.99
CA GLY A 25 25.80 22.68 39.12
C GLY A 25 25.41 23.55 37.93
N ALA A 26 26.28 24.49 37.55
CA ALA A 26 26.12 25.26 36.33
C ALA A 26 25.87 24.33 35.12
N PRO A 27 25.01 24.71 34.15
CA PRO A 27 24.68 23.86 33.01
C PRO A 27 25.96 23.43 32.27
N GLN A 28 26.06 22.15 31.94
CA GLN A 28 27.22 21.63 31.23
C GLN A 28 27.17 22.10 29.77
N ARG A 29 28.22 22.80 29.31
CA ARG A 29 28.34 23.18 27.91
C ARG A 29 28.70 21.98 27.05
N LEU A 30 27.84 21.66 26.10
CA LEU A 30 27.98 20.53 25.19
C LEU A 30 27.72 20.96 23.75
N THR A 31 28.22 20.17 22.80
CA THR A 31 27.70 20.24 21.43
C THR A 31 26.39 19.46 21.35
N ILE A 32 25.54 19.75 20.36
CA ILE A 32 24.34 18.94 20.09
C ILE A 32 24.72 17.48 19.78
N ALA A 33 25.83 17.25 19.08
CA ALA A 33 26.35 15.90 18.83
C ALA A 33 26.74 15.14 20.11
N ASP A 34 27.22 15.84 21.14
CA ASP A 34 27.48 15.21 22.44
C ASP A 34 26.16 14.86 23.16
N VAL A 35 25.16 15.75 23.10
CA VAL A 35 23.82 15.50 23.65
C VAL A 35 23.18 14.28 22.97
N GLN A 36 23.25 14.18 21.65
CA GLN A 36 22.71 13.03 20.91
C GLN A 36 23.45 11.73 21.25
N GLY A 37 24.79 11.72 21.19
CA GLY A 37 25.57 10.50 21.39
C GLY A 37 25.55 9.57 20.17
N GLU A 38 26.17 8.37 20.30
CA GLU A 38 26.26 7.37 19.22
C GLU A 38 25.14 6.30 19.27
N ASP A 39 24.41 6.23 20.38
CA ASP A 39 23.34 5.26 20.64
C ASP A 39 21.96 5.89 20.40
N THR A 40 20.88 5.10 20.45
CA THR A 40 19.49 5.57 20.26
C THR A 40 18.90 6.33 21.46
N ARG A 41 19.74 6.68 22.42
CA ARG A 41 19.38 7.43 23.64
C ARG A 41 20.58 8.29 24.04
N SER A 42 20.28 9.49 24.48
CA SER A 42 21.26 10.42 24.99
C SER A 42 22.00 9.86 26.22
N PRO A 43 23.34 10.00 26.30
CA PRO A 43 24.10 9.74 27.53
C PRO A 43 23.88 10.82 28.60
N TYR A 44 23.12 11.87 28.29
CA TYR A 44 22.84 13.01 29.14
C TYR A 44 21.37 13.11 29.57
N ASP A 45 20.55 12.06 29.39
CA ASP A 45 19.16 12.02 29.86
C ASP A 45 19.05 12.49 31.32
N ASP A 46 18.03 13.32 31.61
CA ASP A 46 17.80 14.04 32.87
C ASP A 46 18.86 15.09 33.30
N ARG A 47 19.91 15.34 32.51
CA ARG A 47 20.92 16.38 32.82
C ARG A 47 20.55 17.73 32.22
N VAL A 48 20.91 18.80 32.93
CA VAL A 48 20.79 20.18 32.43
C VAL A 48 22.04 20.55 31.64
N VAL A 49 21.84 20.96 30.38
CA VAL A 49 22.91 21.27 29.43
C VAL A 49 22.75 22.68 28.86
N GLU A 50 23.85 23.24 28.38
CA GLU A 50 23.88 24.44 27.54
C GLU A 50 24.40 24.05 26.15
N VAL A 51 23.59 24.25 25.11
CA VAL A 51 23.95 23.97 23.72
C VAL A 51 23.73 25.21 22.84
N GLU A 52 24.45 25.28 21.73
CA GLU A 52 24.26 26.32 20.71
C GLU A 52 24.01 25.69 19.34
N GLY A 53 23.08 26.26 18.58
CA GLY A 53 22.77 25.79 17.24
C GLY A 53 21.94 26.79 16.44
N ILE A 54 21.62 26.45 15.20
CA ILE A 54 20.83 27.27 14.28
C ILE A 54 19.42 26.67 14.19
N VAL A 55 18.38 27.48 14.36
CA VAL A 55 17.00 27.03 14.16
C VAL A 55 16.81 26.62 12.70
N THR A 56 16.53 25.34 12.46
CA THR A 56 16.35 24.76 11.11
C THR A 56 14.87 24.65 10.75
N ALA A 57 13.99 24.44 11.73
CA ALA A 57 12.55 24.43 11.53
C ALA A 57 11.79 24.94 12.75
N ASP A 58 10.73 25.71 12.49
CA ASP A 58 9.77 26.13 13.51
C ASP A 58 8.50 25.29 13.39
N THR A 59 8.39 24.28 14.26
CA THR A 59 7.26 23.35 14.32
C THR A 59 6.45 23.53 15.60
N ARG A 60 6.51 24.73 16.20
CA ARG A 60 5.75 25.03 17.43
C ARG A 60 4.26 24.88 17.20
N VAL A 61 3.80 25.31 16.03
CA VAL A 61 2.50 24.90 15.50
C VAL A 61 2.64 23.49 14.93
N GLY A 62 1.91 22.53 15.49
CA GLY A 62 1.91 21.14 15.04
C GLY A 62 2.64 20.21 15.99
N LEU A 63 3.96 20.34 16.14
CA LEU A 63 4.79 19.46 16.97
C LEU A 63 5.11 19.99 18.37
N ALA A 64 4.80 21.26 18.65
CA ALA A 64 5.06 21.94 19.93
C ALA A 64 6.56 22.12 20.28
N GLY A 65 7.41 22.26 19.26
CA GLY A 65 8.84 22.52 19.48
C GLY A 65 9.55 23.08 18.25
N LEU A 66 10.85 23.34 18.41
CA LEU A 66 11.76 23.82 17.36
C LEU A 66 12.75 22.72 17.01
N PHE A 67 13.18 22.64 15.76
CA PHE A 67 14.40 21.91 15.40
C PHE A 67 15.58 22.87 15.33
N VAL A 68 16.67 22.47 15.97
CA VAL A 68 17.91 23.24 16.07
C VAL A 68 19.08 22.35 15.69
N GLN A 69 19.98 22.86 14.86
CA GLN A 69 21.11 22.09 14.35
C GLN A 69 22.42 22.86 14.50
N GLN A 70 23.45 22.20 15.02
CA GLN A 70 24.79 22.77 15.03
C GLN A 70 25.42 22.70 13.63
N PRO A 71 26.31 23.63 13.24
CA PRO A 71 27.06 23.51 12.01
C PRO A 71 27.92 22.24 11.96
N GLY A 72 28.07 21.68 10.75
CA GLY A 72 28.86 20.47 10.50
C GLY A 72 28.00 19.21 10.37
N PHE A 73 28.65 18.10 10.05
CA PHE A 73 28.04 16.79 9.88
C PHE A 73 29.06 15.71 10.24
N GLU A 74 28.62 14.64 10.89
CA GLU A 74 29.43 13.44 11.11
C GLU A 74 28.62 12.14 10.87
N PRO A 75 29.25 10.96 10.79
CA PRO A 75 28.58 9.74 10.37
C PRO A 75 27.90 8.95 11.49
N ARG A 76 28.17 9.27 12.76
CA ARG A 76 27.75 8.45 13.91
C ARG A 76 26.80 9.13 14.89
N ARG A 77 26.85 10.46 15.00
CA ARG A 77 26.02 11.24 15.93
C ARG A 77 25.32 12.33 15.15
N SER A 78 24.08 12.61 15.54
CA SER A 78 23.30 13.67 14.92
C SER A 78 23.77 15.05 15.38
N HIS A 79 23.75 16.01 14.46
CA HIS A 79 23.95 17.42 14.78
C HIS A 79 22.64 18.17 15.03
N GLY A 80 21.49 17.51 14.87
CA GLY A 80 20.15 18.04 15.08
C GLY A 80 19.57 17.70 16.45
N LEU A 81 18.65 18.54 16.91
CA LEU A 81 17.99 18.41 18.19
C LEU A 81 16.56 18.97 18.12
N PHE A 82 15.61 18.26 18.72
CA PHE A 82 14.27 18.78 18.94
C PHE A 82 14.19 19.48 20.31
N VAL A 83 13.67 20.70 20.32
CA VAL A 83 13.66 21.58 21.50
C VAL A 83 12.22 21.90 21.89
N THR A 84 11.79 21.45 23.07
CA THR A 84 10.50 21.79 23.69
C THR A 84 10.64 22.98 24.63
N GLY A 85 9.53 23.45 25.23
CA GLY A 85 9.56 24.64 26.11
C GLY A 85 9.74 25.97 25.38
N ALA A 86 9.78 25.97 24.04
CA ALA A 86 10.08 27.12 23.21
C ALA A 86 8.87 28.03 22.87
N SER A 87 7.70 27.83 23.49
CA SER A 87 6.44 28.47 23.10
C SER A 87 6.50 30.01 23.09
N ASN A 88 7.27 30.60 24.00
CA ASN A 88 7.41 32.06 24.13
C ASN A 88 8.71 32.61 23.51
N ALA A 89 9.51 31.78 22.85
CA ALA A 89 10.79 32.21 22.29
C ALA A 89 10.60 33.08 21.04
N GLU A 90 11.21 34.26 21.00
CA GLU A 90 11.18 35.16 19.83
C GLU A 90 12.32 34.84 18.84
N VAL A 91 12.23 33.68 18.19
CA VAL A 91 13.23 33.16 17.25
C VAL A 91 12.60 32.81 15.90
N ALA A 92 13.42 32.85 14.84
CA ALA A 92 13.07 32.46 13.48
C ALA A 92 14.09 31.45 12.91
N VAL A 93 13.70 30.74 11.84
CA VAL A 93 14.63 29.89 11.08
C VAL A 93 15.84 30.70 10.62
N GLY A 94 17.04 30.16 10.82
CA GLY A 94 18.32 30.85 10.57
C GLY A 94 18.83 31.69 11.75
N ASP A 95 18.11 31.77 12.86
CA ASP A 95 18.66 32.35 14.10
C ASP A 95 19.61 31.35 14.76
N ARG A 96 20.78 31.82 15.20
CA ARG A 96 21.67 31.09 16.09
C ARG A 96 21.25 31.35 17.52
N VAL A 97 20.96 30.29 18.25
CA VAL A 97 20.43 30.32 19.60
C VAL A 97 21.36 29.60 20.57
N ARG A 98 21.38 30.08 21.82
CA ARG A 98 21.85 29.34 22.99
C ARG A 98 20.65 28.84 23.76
N ILE A 99 20.67 27.56 24.12
CA ILE A 99 19.58 26.90 24.82
C ILE A 99 20.13 26.34 26.12
N VAL A 100 19.44 26.62 27.23
CA VAL A 100 19.66 25.94 28.51
C VAL A 100 18.41 25.16 28.85
N GLY A 101 18.55 23.86 29.11
CA GLY A 101 17.42 22.99 29.37
C GLY A 101 17.84 21.59 29.82
N ALA A 102 16.85 20.81 30.24
CA ALA A 102 17.07 19.41 30.60
C ALA A 102 16.97 18.54 29.34
N VAL A 103 17.93 17.65 29.13
CA VAL A 103 17.84 16.60 28.11
C VAL A 103 16.78 15.59 28.55
N ARG A 104 15.94 15.15 27.62
CA ARG A 104 14.87 14.17 27.86
C ARG A 104 14.78 13.17 26.71
N GLU A 105 14.55 11.92 27.06
CA GLU A 105 14.14 10.88 26.13
C GLU A 105 12.60 10.83 26.03
N VAL A 106 12.05 11.27 24.90
CA VAL A 106 10.60 11.26 24.65
C VAL A 106 10.22 10.00 23.89
N SER A 107 9.23 9.24 24.39
CA SER A 107 8.81 8.01 23.71
C SER A 107 8.33 8.27 22.27
N ALA A 108 8.92 7.55 21.32
CA ALA A 108 8.59 7.59 19.90
C ALA A 108 7.77 6.37 19.45
N GLY A 109 7.43 5.45 20.35
CA GLY A 109 6.66 4.23 20.07
C GLY A 109 7.52 2.95 20.21
N GLY A 110 6.93 1.90 20.77
CA GLY A 110 7.69 0.69 21.12
C GLY A 110 8.80 0.99 22.12
N GLU A 111 10.02 0.55 21.82
CA GLU A 111 11.23 0.86 22.60
C GLU A 111 12.00 2.09 22.09
N ALA A 112 11.53 2.74 21.02
CA ALA A 112 12.17 3.92 20.45
C ALA A 112 11.90 5.19 21.27
N SER A 113 12.87 6.10 21.29
CA SER A 113 12.76 7.43 21.86
C SER A 113 13.44 8.48 20.98
N LEU A 114 12.98 9.72 21.10
CA LEU A 114 13.52 10.91 20.47
C LEU A 114 14.30 11.69 21.53
N THR A 115 15.56 12.04 21.26
CA THR A 115 16.36 12.91 22.14
C THR A 115 15.88 14.35 22.02
N THR A 116 15.44 14.94 23.14
CA THR A 116 14.99 16.34 23.18
C THR A 116 15.71 17.15 24.25
N VAL A 117 15.65 18.47 24.11
CA VAL A 117 15.95 19.39 25.22
C VAL A 117 14.69 20.17 25.58
N ASP A 118 14.26 20.03 26.83
CA ASP A 118 13.20 20.84 27.40
C ASP A 118 13.77 22.16 27.91
N ALA A 119 13.61 23.20 27.09
CA ALA A 119 14.29 24.48 27.29
C ALA A 119 13.69 25.27 28.46
N SER A 120 14.54 25.62 29.42
CA SER A 120 14.25 26.64 30.44
C SER A 120 14.55 28.06 29.95
N SER A 121 15.49 28.21 29.01
CA SER A 121 15.79 29.48 28.36
C SER A 121 16.29 29.28 26.93
N ILE A 122 15.95 30.23 26.07
CA ILE A 122 16.44 30.31 24.69
C ILE A 122 16.86 31.76 24.44
N GLU A 123 18.15 31.97 24.19
CA GLU A 123 18.74 33.27 23.88
C GLU A 123 19.14 33.32 22.40
N ARG A 124 18.63 34.31 21.65
CA ARG A 124 19.08 34.55 20.27
C ARG A 124 20.43 35.27 20.28
N LEU A 125 21.45 34.61 19.76
CA LEU A 125 22.82 35.13 19.66
C LEU A 125 23.07 35.89 18.36
N ALA A 126 22.50 35.42 17.25
CA ALA A 126 22.63 36.03 15.93
C ALA A 126 21.44 35.66 15.04
N SER A 127 21.22 36.43 13.97
CA SER A 127 20.18 36.18 12.96
C SER A 127 20.77 36.00 11.57
N GLY A 128 19.98 35.44 10.65
CA GLY A 128 20.33 35.31 9.23
C GLY A 128 21.53 34.39 8.97
N GLN A 129 21.77 33.40 9.83
CA GLN A 129 22.82 32.42 9.62
C GLN A 129 22.44 31.43 8.52
N PRO A 130 23.42 30.88 7.77
CA PRO A 130 23.16 29.79 6.84
C PRO A 130 22.59 28.57 7.55
N VAL A 131 21.43 28.09 7.10
CA VAL A 131 20.80 26.87 7.63
C VAL A 131 21.60 25.64 7.17
N PRO A 132 22.15 24.82 8.09
CA PRO A 132 22.85 23.59 7.72
C PRO A 132 21.90 22.61 7.04
N VAL A 133 22.30 22.03 5.91
CA VAL A 133 21.52 21.02 5.19
C VAL A 133 22.40 19.87 4.70
N ARG A 134 22.03 18.63 5.02
CA ARG A 134 22.74 17.44 4.54
C ARG A 134 22.11 16.91 3.26
N MET A 135 22.92 16.73 2.21
CA MET A 135 22.44 16.11 0.97
C MET A 135 22.44 14.58 1.09
N LEU A 136 21.32 13.95 0.77
CA LEU A 136 21.17 12.49 0.72
C LEU A 136 20.91 12.02 -0.72
N SER A 137 21.76 11.13 -1.22
CA SER A 137 21.61 10.50 -2.54
C SER A 137 21.08 9.07 -2.48
N GLY A 138 20.92 8.51 -1.27
CA GLY A 138 20.45 7.16 -1.03
C GLY A 138 20.03 6.97 0.43
N PRO A 139 19.53 5.77 0.78
CA PRO A 139 19.17 5.48 2.16
C PRO A 139 20.38 5.66 3.08
N PRO A 140 20.24 6.36 4.22
CA PRO A 140 21.31 6.43 5.20
C PRO A 140 21.57 5.06 5.81
N ALA A 141 22.81 4.82 6.21
CA ALA A 141 23.19 3.58 6.90
C ALA A 141 22.59 3.50 8.31
N ASN A 142 22.40 4.65 8.94
CA ASN A 142 21.77 4.81 10.24
C ASN A 142 20.94 6.10 10.22
N TRP A 143 19.63 6.00 10.46
CA TRP A 143 18.76 7.17 10.56
C TRP A 143 18.95 7.92 11.88
N GLU A 144 19.35 7.23 12.95
CA GLU A 144 19.61 7.82 14.27
C GLU A 144 20.71 8.88 14.21
N ALA A 145 21.76 8.61 13.43
CA ALA A 145 22.86 9.56 13.21
C ALA A 145 22.42 10.84 12.45
N LEU A 146 21.16 10.94 12.05
CA LEU A 146 20.55 12.10 11.42
C LEU A 146 19.38 12.67 12.22
N GLU A 147 19.07 12.16 13.42
CA GLU A 147 17.89 12.56 14.20
C GLU A 147 17.82 14.09 14.41
N GLY A 148 16.77 14.74 13.93
CA GLY A 148 16.60 16.19 14.01
C GLY A 148 17.41 17.01 12.99
N GLU A 149 18.20 16.38 12.11
CA GLU A 149 18.95 17.08 11.06
C GLU A 149 18.04 17.49 9.90
N HIS A 150 18.30 18.67 9.34
CA HIS A 150 17.77 19.12 8.06
C HIS A 150 18.48 18.40 6.91
N VAL A 151 17.69 17.67 6.13
CA VAL A 151 18.16 16.91 4.98
C VAL A 151 17.48 17.36 3.69
N ARG A 152 18.22 17.23 2.59
CA ARG A 152 17.69 17.32 1.24
C ARG A 152 17.97 16.05 0.47
N ILE A 153 16.91 15.35 0.11
CA ILE A 153 16.96 14.11 -0.65
C ILE A 153 16.75 14.44 -2.13
N ALA A 154 17.71 14.04 -2.96
CA ALA A 154 17.70 14.37 -4.38
C ALA A 154 16.42 13.87 -5.09
N ALA A 155 16.04 12.63 -4.82
CA ALA A 155 14.78 12.07 -5.29
C ALA A 155 14.28 10.89 -4.45
N LEU A 156 12.97 10.77 -4.35
CA LEU A 156 12.26 9.61 -3.82
C LEU A 156 11.19 9.17 -4.82
N THR A 157 10.85 7.89 -4.81
CA THR A 157 9.66 7.39 -5.49
C THR A 157 8.49 7.38 -4.52
N LEU A 158 7.37 7.97 -4.92
CA LEU A 158 6.12 7.86 -4.18
C LEU A 158 5.62 6.42 -4.27
N ASN A 159 5.24 5.84 -3.14
CA ASN A 159 4.90 4.44 -3.03
C ASN A 159 3.48 4.22 -2.52
N GLY A 160 2.96 5.09 -1.65
CA GLY A 160 1.59 5.00 -1.14
C GLY A 160 1.11 6.31 -0.52
N SER A 161 -0.21 6.49 -0.52
CA SER A 161 -0.92 7.62 0.07
C SER A 161 -2.04 7.18 1.02
N ASP A 162 -2.08 5.91 1.39
CA ASP A 162 -3.08 5.30 2.26
C ASP A 162 -3.05 5.86 3.69
N ARG A 163 -1.90 6.43 4.09
CA ARG A 163 -1.71 7.07 5.40
C ARG A 163 -2.05 8.57 5.40
N LEU A 164 -2.32 9.18 4.25
CA LEU A 164 -2.48 10.63 4.13
C LEU A 164 -3.72 11.12 4.90
N ASP A 165 -4.89 10.54 4.66
CA ASP A 165 -6.15 10.95 5.29
C ASP A 165 -6.17 10.74 6.80
N THR A 166 -5.32 9.83 7.32
CA THR A 166 -5.31 9.47 8.75
C THR A 166 -4.17 10.12 9.51
N TYR A 167 -3.00 10.25 8.91
CA TYR A 167 -1.77 10.67 9.59
C TYR A 167 -1.06 11.85 8.90
N GLY A 168 -1.54 12.33 7.76
CA GLY A 168 -0.83 13.35 6.99
C GLY A 168 0.43 12.81 6.32
N GLU A 169 0.56 11.49 6.20
CA GLU A 169 1.81 10.84 5.78
C GLU A 169 1.71 10.25 4.36
N LEU A 170 2.82 10.36 3.60
CA LEU A 170 3.05 9.57 2.39
C LEU A 170 4.14 8.52 2.62
N VAL A 171 3.96 7.35 2.00
CA VAL A 171 5.02 6.34 1.91
C VAL A 171 5.81 6.61 0.65
N ALA A 172 7.11 6.82 0.78
CA ALA A 172 8.06 6.98 -0.30
C ALA A 172 9.25 6.00 -0.14
N ALA A 173 10.08 5.89 -1.16
CA ALA A 173 11.28 5.07 -1.09
C ALA A 173 12.42 5.60 -1.96
N PHE A 174 13.64 5.33 -1.51
CA PHE A 174 14.82 5.45 -2.35
C PHE A 174 14.83 4.36 -3.43
N GLY A 175 15.37 4.67 -4.60
CA GLY A 175 15.71 3.65 -5.61
C GLY A 175 14.51 2.96 -6.28
N GLY A 176 13.33 3.58 -6.32
CA GLY A 176 12.17 3.05 -7.01
C GLY A 176 11.13 2.40 -6.09
N ARG A 177 10.23 1.62 -6.70
CA ARG A 177 9.14 0.95 -6.00
C ARG A 177 9.64 -0.02 -4.92
N LEU A 178 8.78 -0.22 -3.93
CA LEU A 178 8.87 -1.29 -2.94
C LEU A 178 7.97 -2.41 -3.44
N TRP A 179 8.38 -3.65 -3.22
CA TRP A 179 7.69 -4.83 -3.74
C TRP A 179 7.21 -5.70 -2.60
N GLN A 180 6.00 -6.22 -2.69
CA GLN A 180 5.52 -7.22 -1.74
C GLN A 180 6.51 -8.40 -1.73
N PRO A 181 7.11 -8.76 -0.57
CA PRO A 181 8.12 -9.82 -0.54
C PRO A 181 7.63 -11.14 -1.14
N SER A 182 6.36 -11.49 -0.91
CA SER A 182 5.68 -12.67 -1.46
C SER A 182 5.23 -12.54 -2.94
N GLU A 183 5.42 -11.38 -3.58
CA GLU A 183 5.38 -11.26 -5.05
C GLU A 183 6.71 -11.70 -5.66
N VAL A 184 7.83 -11.42 -4.98
CA VAL A 184 9.19 -11.60 -5.52
C VAL A 184 9.76 -12.98 -5.17
N ALA A 185 9.54 -13.45 -3.95
CA ALA A 185 10.14 -14.69 -3.44
C ALA A 185 9.15 -15.47 -2.55
N ALA A 186 9.33 -16.79 -2.47
CA ALA A 186 8.49 -17.62 -1.62
C ALA A 186 8.77 -17.33 -0.14
N ALA A 187 7.71 -17.29 0.67
CA ALA A 187 7.79 -17.18 2.12
C ALA A 187 8.80 -18.17 2.73
N GLY A 188 9.53 -17.72 3.75
CA GLY A 188 10.55 -18.52 4.45
C GLY A 188 11.87 -18.73 3.70
N THR A 189 12.04 -18.18 2.50
CA THR A 189 13.31 -18.27 1.76
C THR A 189 14.26 -17.10 2.08
N PRO A 190 15.59 -17.26 1.94
CA PRO A 190 16.54 -16.14 2.09
C PRO A 190 16.25 -14.97 1.14
N ALA A 191 15.77 -15.26 -0.08
CA ALA A 191 15.39 -14.23 -1.05
C ALA A 191 14.20 -13.38 -0.57
N PHE A 192 13.23 -13.99 0.13
CA PHE A 192 12.11 -13.25 0.73
C PHE A 192 12.62 -12.29 1.81
N ALA A 193 13.44 -12.79 2.74
CA ALA A 193 14.02 -11.97 3.81
C ALA A 193 14.88 -10.83 3.26
N GLN A 194 15.58 -11.06 2.14
CA GLN A 194 16.36 -10.02 1.46
C GLN A 194 15.49 -8.90 0.89
N VAL A 195 14.34 -9.23 0.29
CA VAL A 195 13.39 -8.22 -0.24
C VAL A 195 12.78 -7.41 0.88
N ASP A 196 12.39 -8.07 1.98
CA ASP A 196 11.83 -7.41 3.15
C ASP A 196 12.83 -6.43 3.80
N ALA A 197 14.07 -6.89 4.02
CA ALA A 197 15.14 -6.05 4.56
C ALA A 197 15.50 -4.87 3.64
N ASP A 198 15.54 -5.09 2.32
CA ASP A 198 15.80 -4.01 1.36
C ASP A 198 14.65 -3.00 1.32
N ASN A 199 13.39 -3.45 1.41
CA ASN A 199 12.25 -2.55 1.50
C ASN A 199 12.32 -1.69 2.77
N ALA A 200 12.58 -2.31 3.93
CA ALA A 200 12.71 -1.61 5.21
C ALA A 200 13.83 -0.55 5.15
N ARG A 201 14.97 -0.89 4.54
CA ARG A 201 16.10 0.03 4.36
C ARG A 201 15.75 1.22 3.45
N ARG A 202 14.99 1.01 2.38
CA ARG A 202 14.71 2.06 1.36
C ARG A 202 13.49 2.92 1.69
N ARG A 203 12.58 2.46 2.53
CA ARG A 203 11.33 3.14 2.86
C ARG A 203 11.59 4.43 3.65
N VAL A 204 10.80 5.46 3.33
CA VAL A 204 10.79 6.77 3.99
C VAL A 204 9.34 7.20 4.15
N LEU A 205 8.98 7.73 5.32
CA LEU A 205 7.70 8.43 5.51
C LEU A 205 7.91 9.93 5.30
N LEU A 206 7.02 10.58 4.57
CA LEU A 206 6.94 12.05 4.46
C LEU A 206 5.77 12.52 5.32
N ASP A 207 6.00 13.42 6.26
CA ASP A 207 5.07 13.79 7.33
C ASP A 207 4.74 15.30 7.27
N ASP A 208 3.55 15.66 7.77
CA ASP A 208 3.01 17.03 7.71
C ASP A 208 3.45 17.92 8.88
N ALA A 209 4.30 17.42 9.78
CA ALA A 209 4.74 18.10 10.99
C ALA A 209 3.60 18.51 11.90
N HIS A 210 2.55 17.69 11.97
CA HIS A 210 1.40 17.92 12.85
C HIS A 210 1.12 16.75 13.78
N ASN A 211 0.98 17.02 15.07
CA ASN A 211 0.49 16.01 16.00
C ASN A 211 -0.99 15.73 15.78
N GLY A 212 -1.36 14.45 15.75
CA GLY A 212 -2.76 14.03 15.79
C GLY A 212 -3.10 13.03 14.69
N ARG A 213 -4.41 12.90 14.42
CA ARG A 213 -4.95 12.09 13.34
C ARG A 213 -5.96 12.91 12.55
N SER A 214 -6.18 12.50 11.30
CA SER A 214 -7.12 13.12 10.37
C SER A 214 -6.84 14.61 10.17
N PRO A 215 -5.62 14.98 9.73
CA PRO A 215 -5.30 16.36 9.44
C PRO A 215 -6.25 16.91 8.36
N ARG A 216 -6.64 18.18 8.51
CA ARG A 216 -7.53 18.83 7.54
C ARG A 216 -6.83 19.09 6.20
N THR A 217 -5.52 19.30 6.25
CA THR A 217 -4.65 19.62 5.10
C THR A 217 -3.27 19.08 5.37
N ALA A 218 -2.55 18.66 4.32
CA ALA A 218 -1.12 18.36 4.37
C ALA A 218 -0.35 19.53 3.70
N PRO A 219 0.28 20.45 4.44
CA PRO A 219 0.85 21.68 3.88
C PRO A 219 1.96 21.46 2.84
N TYR A 220 2.61 20.29 2.86
CA TYR A 220 3.61 19.91 1.87
C TYR A 220 3.03 19.42 0.54
N LEU A 221 1.71 19.39 0.41
CA LEU A 221 1.02 19.07 -0.85
C LEU A 221 0.30 20.31 -1.40
N PRO A 222 0.09 20.39 -2.73
CA PRO A 222 -0.84 21.37 -3.29
C PRO A 222 -2.27 21.10 -2.78
N ALA A 223 -3.18 22.08 -2.91
CA ALA A 223 -4.53 22.02 -2.35
C ALA A 223 -5.36 20.81 -2.82
N ASP A 224 -5.24 20.43 -4.10
CA ASP A 224 -5.94 19.29 -4.71
C ASP A 224 -4.92 18.31 -5.32
N PRO A 225 -4.14 17.59 -4.49
CA PRO A 225 -3.08 16.74 -5.00
C PRO A 225 -3.70 15.56 -5.76
N VAL A 226 -3.12 15.20 -6.90
CA VAL A 226 -3.40 13.92 -7.56
C VAL A 226 -2.15 13.07 -7.45
N LEU A 227 -2.14 12.21 -6.44
CA LEU A 227 -1.01 11.37 -6.10
C LEU A 227 -1.06 10.07 -6.90
N ARG A 228 0.09 9.71 -7.45
CA ARG A 228 0.28 8.48 -8.22
C ARG A 228 1.54 7.75 -7.76
N SER A 229 1.41 6.56 -7.18
CA SER A 229 2.55 5.69 -6.86
C SER A 229 3.40 5.41 -8.10
N GLY A 230 4.72 5.27 -7.90
CA GLY A 230 5.73 5.26 -8.95
C GLY A 230 6.20 6.66 -9.40
N SER A 231 5.52 7.74 -8.98
CA SER A 231 5.94 9.11 -9.32
C SER A 231 7.26 9.47 -8.66
N LEU A 232 8.12 10.20 -9.38
CA LEU A 232 9.38 10.71 -8.85
C LEU A 232 9.15 12.06 -8.15
N LEU A 233 9.35 12.08 -6.84
CA LEU A 233 9.40 13.28 -6.01
C LEU A 233 10.84 13.79 -6.02
N LYS A 234 11.07 15.01 -6.49
CA LYS A 234 12.41 15.61 -6.58
C LYS A 234 12.61 16.63 -5.48
N SER A 235 13.86 16.77 -5.01
CA SER A 235 14.26 17.80 -4.05
C SER A 235 13.39 17.78 -2.78
N VAL A 236 13.22 16.60 -2.19
CA VAL A 236 12.50 16.45 -0.92
C VAL A 236 13.34 17.09 0.18
N ASP A 237 12.77 18.05 0.89
CA ASP A 237 13.47 18.92 1.84
C ASP A 237 12.73 18.91 3.18
N GLY A 238 13.41 18.45 4.23
CA GLY A 238 12.75 18.23 5.51
C GLY A 238 13.67 17.86 6.66
N ILE A 239 13.11 17.72 7.85
CA ILE A 239 13.84 17.31 9.05
C ILE A 239 13.65 15.81 9.29
N VAL A 240 14.73 15.08 9.56
CA VAL A 240 14.64 13.68 10.02
C VAL A 240 14.09 13.64 11.44
N ASP A 241 13.07 12.83 11.68
CA ASP A 241 12.37 12.77 12.97
C ASP A 241 11.90 11.34 13.27
N GLN A 242 11.79 10.98 14.54
CA GLN A 242 11.32 9.68 15.01
C GLN A 242 10.21 9.86 16.04
N ARG A 243 9.01 9.31 15.77
CA ARG A 243 7.83 9.55 16.61
C ARG A 243 6.74 8.49 16.44
N TYR A 244 5.71 8.49 17.27
CA TYR A 244 4.47 7.70 17.17
C TYR A 244 4.62 6.16 17.13
N ASP A 245 5.10 5.62 16.01
CA ASP A 245 5.23 4.19 15.68
C ASP A 245 6.70 3.73 15.61
N GLY A 246 7.62 4.53 16.15
CA GLY A 246 9.05 4.27 16.23
C GLY A 246 9.77 4.36 14.87
N GLN A 247 9.07 4.71 13.79
CA GLN A 247 9.67 4.82 12.47
C GLN A 247 10.27 6.21 12.23
N TYR A 248 11.39 6.29 11.51
CA TYR A 248 11.89 7.58 11.03
C TYR A 248 11.03 8.13 9.89
N ARG A 249 10.91 9.45 9.85
CA ARG A 249 10.20 10.21 8.82
C ARG A 249 10.94 11.49 8.47
N ILE A 250 10.47 12.13 7.41
CA ILE A 250 10.90 13.46 7.00
C ILE A 250 9.75 14.43 7.26
N GLN A 251 9.93 15.32 8.24
CA GLN A 251 9.05 16.46 8.48
C GLN A 251 9.21 17.45 7.35
N MET A 252 8.21 17.55 6.49
CA MET A 252 8.32 18.29 5.24
C MET A 252 8.36 19.81 5.48
N LEU A 253 9.40 20.48 4.99
CA LEU A 253 9.55 21.94 5.16
C LEU A 253 8.99 22.74 3.99
N ASN A 254 8.87 22.10 2.82
CA ASN A 254 8.45 22.76 1.59
C ASN A 254 7.37 21.94 0.87
N SER A 255 6.55 22.62 0.09
CA SER A 255 5.56 21.97 -0.77
C SER A 255 6.23 21.17 -1.90
N LEU A 256 5.76 19.95 -2.11
CA LEU A 256 6.21 19.07 -3.18
C LEU A 256 5.68 19.56 -4.53
N THR A 257 6.55 19.53 -5.54
CA THR A 257 6.11 19.58 -6.93
C THR A 257 5.73 18.18 -7.39
N LEU A 258 4.44 17.94 -7.57
CA LEU A 258 3.93 16.67 -8.09
C LEU A 258 4.07 16.62 -9.61
N PRO A 259 4.52 15.49 -10.20
CA PRO A 259 4.45 15.29 -11.63
C PRO A 259 3.00 15.39 -12.14
N ALA A 260 2.83 15.91 -13.36
CA ALA A 260 1.52 15.92 -14.01
C ALA A 260 1.03 14.48 -14.24
N MET A 261 -0.29 14.28 -14.13
CA MET A 261 -0.90 13.01 -14.52
C MET A 261 -0.63 12.73 -16.00
N PRO A 262 -0.14 11.53 -16.35
CA PRO A 262 0.07 11.19 -17.75
C PRO A 262 -1.27 11.10 -18.49
N THR A 263 -1.24 11.07 -19.82
CA THR A 263 -2.43 10.71 -20.60
C THR A 263 -2.69 9.21 -20.46
N ALA A 264 -3.92 8.83 -20.10
CA ALA A 264 -4.31 7.42 -20.03
C ALA A 264 -4.49 6.87 -21.46
N VAL A 265 -3.49 6.13 -21.94
CA VAL A 265 -3.56 5.41 -23.23
C VAL A 265 -3.86 3.95 -22.95
N ALA A 266 -4.94 3.43 -23.52
CA ALA A 266 -5.30 2.02 -23.39
C ALA A 266 -4.23 1.14 -24.04
N PRO A 267 -3.76 0.09 -23.35
CA PRO A 267 -2.68 -0.73 -23.86
C PRO A 267 -3.16 -1.55 -25.06
N GLN A 268 -2.21 -1.91 -25.92
CA GLN A 268 -2.46 -2.78 -27.07
C GLN A 268 -1.66 -4.07 -26.92
N VAL A 269 -2.26 -5.17 -27.35
CA VAL A 269 -1.64 -6.49 -27.40
C VAL A 269 -1.78 -7.07 -28.81
N GLY A 270 -0.82 -7.88 -29.22
CA GLY A 270 -0.89 -8.59 -30.51
C GLY A 270 -1.94 -9.70 -30.50
N GLY A 271 -2.20 -10.29 -31.67
CA GLY A 271 -3.20 -11.34 -31.84
C GLY A 271 -4.56 -10.83 -32.31
N ASP A 272 -5.45 -11.77 -32.60
CA ASP A 272 -6.79 -11.55 -33.14
C ASP A 272 -7.92 -11.95 -32.18
N LEU A 273 -7.57 -12.48 -31.01
CA LEU A 273 -8.48 -12.61 -29.87
C LEU A 273 -7.88 -11.88 -28.67
N ARG A 274 -8.67 -11.04 -28.02
CA ARG A 274 -8.30 -10.32 -26.80
C ARG A 274 -9.18 -10.74 -25.64
N ILE A 275 -8.55 -11.14 -24.53
CA ILE A 275 -9.24 -11.52 -23.29
C ILE A 275 -8.73 -10.62 -22.18
N ALA A 276 -9.64 -9.95 -21.46
CA ALA A 276 -9.32 -9.08 -20.34
C ALA A 276 -9.87 -9.64 -19.03
N SER A 277 -9.34 -9.14 -17.91
CA SER A 277 -9.93 -9.33 -16.59
C SER A 277 -9.97 -8.01 -15.85
N PHE A 278 -11.06 -7.76 -15.12
CA PHE A 278 -11.25 -6.52 -14.37
C PHE A 278 -12.11 -6.72 -13.12
N ASN A 279 -11.55 -6.34 -11.96
CA ASN A 279 -12.30 -6.20 -10.72
C ASN A 279 -13.03 -4.85 -10.74
N LEU A 280 -14.34 -4.85 -10.46
CA LEU A 280 -15.20 -3.68 -10.62
C LEU A 280 -15.38 -2.82 -9.35
N GLU A 281 -14.67 -3.11 -8.25
CA GLU A 281 -14.74 -2.37 -6.97
C GLU A 281 -16.18 -2.30 -6.41
N ASN A 282 -16.77 -3.47 -6.14
CA ASN A 282 -18.14 -3.67 -5.68
C ASN A 282 -19.19 -2.96 -6.57
N PHE A 283 -19.39 -3.42 -7.80
CA PHE A 283 -20.37 -2.83 -8.71
C PHE A 283 -21.80 -3.29 -8.39
N PHE A 284 -22.48 -2.51 -7.55
CA PHE A 284 -23.85 -2.72 -7.09
C PHE A 284 -24.77 -1.61 -7.60
N ASN A 285 -25.94 -1.98 -8.12
CA ASN A 285 -26.83 -1.07 -8.85
C ASN A 285 -28.15 -0.72 -8.12
N GLY A 286 -28.32 -1.18 -6.89
CA GLY A 286 -29.50 -0.92 -6.08
C GLY A 286 -30.69 -1.78 -6.52
N ASN A 287 -31.80 -1.15 -6.91
CA ASN A 287 -32.96 -1.88 -7.43
C ASN A 287 -33.03 -1.92 -8.97
N GLY A 288 -32.00 -1.43 -9.64
CA GLY A 288 -31.94 -1.32 -11.09
C GLY A 288 -32.76 -0.18 -11.73
N HIS A 289 -33.57 0.53 -10.95
CA HIS A 289 -34.47 1.62 -11.41
C HIS A 289 -34.10 2.98 -10.81
N GLY A 290 -32.85 3.15 -10.39
CA GLY A 290 -32.34 4.38 -9.76
C GLY A 290 -32.68 4.53 -8.26
N GLY A 291 -33.27 3.52 -7.64
CA GLY A 291 -33.49 3.42 -6.19
C GLY A 291 -32.66 2.29 -5.55
N GLY A 292 -32.92 1.98 -4.28
CA GLY A 292 -32.24 0.89 -3.56
C GLY A 292 -30.86 1.25 -2.98
N PHE A 293 -30.57 2.56 -2.86
CA PHE A 293 -29.34 3.07 -2.24
C PHE A 293 -29.57 3.53 -0.79
N PRO A 294 -28.56 3.46 0.10
CA PRO A 294 -27.24 2.85 -0.14
C PRO A 294 -27.38 1.34 -0.30
N THR A 295 -26.59 0.78 -1.21
CA THR A 295 -26.43 -0.67 -1.35
C THR A 295 -25.62 -1.22 -0.18
N GLU A 296 -25.59 -2.55 -0.03
CA GLU A 296 -24.76 -3.21 0.99
C GLU A 296 -23.27 -2.90 0.79
N ARG A 297 -22.84 -2.78 -0.47
CA ARG A 297 -21.46 -2.57 -0.90
C ARG A 297 -21.40 -1.66 -2.11
N GLY A 298 -20.25 -1.01 -2.35
CA GLY A 298 -20.07 -0.16 -3.53
C GLY A 298 -20.71 1.23 -3.40
N ALA A 299 -21.35 1.70 -4.47
CA ALA A 299 -21.96 3.02 -4.54
C ALA A 299 -23.04 3.26 -3.48
N ARG A 300 -22.95 4.37 -2.75
CA ARG A 300 -23.92 4.71 -1.68
C ARG A 300 -25.10 5.55 -2.17
N THR A 301 -25.01 6.10 -3.38
CA THR A 301 -26.08 6.86 -4.03
C THR A 301 -26.17 6.49 -5.51
N HIS A 302 -27.30 6.80 -6.15
CA HIS A 302 -27.48 6.58 -7.57
C HIS A 302 -26.47 7.38 -8.41
N GLU A 303 -26.10 8.59 -7.98
CA GLU A 303 -25.10 9.42 -8.66
C GLU A 303 -23.70 8.77 -8.60
N GLN A 304 -23.32 8.20 -7.45
CA GLN A 304 -22.07 7.46 -7.32
C GLN A 304 -22.06 6.22 -8.22
N PHE A 305 -23.20 5.52 -8.32
CA PHE A 305 -23.34 4.38 -9.23
C PHE A 305 -23.16 4.79 -10.70
N GLN A 306 -23.81 5.88 -11.14
CA GLN A 306 -23.64 6.38 -12.51
C GLN A 306 -22.19 6.81 -12.79
N ALA A 307 -21.52 7.42 -11.81
CA ALA A 307 -20.10 7.75 -11.90
C ALA A 307 -19.22 6.50 -12.04
N GLN A 308 -19.48 5.45 -11.24
CA GLN A 308 -18.79 4.17 -11.33
C GLN A 308 -19.02 3.53 -12.71
N LEU A 309 -20.28 3.42 -13.16
CA LEU A 309 -20.64 2.85 -14.46
C LEU A 309 -19.93 3.56 -15.62
N ALA A 310 -19.94 4.90 -15.62
CA ALA A 310 -19.25 5.69 -16.65
C ALA A 310 -17.73 5.42 -16.66
N LYS A 311 -17.10 5.32 -15.49
CA LYS A 311 -15.67 4.99 -15.35
C LYS A 311 -15.36 3.58 -15.86
N LEU A 312 -16.15 2.59 -15.48
CA LEU A 312 -15.99 1.20 -15.93
C LEU A 312 -16.15 1.09 -17.45
N VAL A 313 -17.16 1.74 -18.04
CA VAL A 313 -17.36 1.75 -19.50
C VAL A 313 -16.22 2.44 -20.23
N SER A 314 -15.78 3.60 -19.73
CA SER A 314 -14.62 4.33 -20.32
C SER A 314 -13.31 3.55 -20.21
N THR A 315 -13.24 2.56 -19.32
CA THR A 315 -12.09 1.66 -19.16
C THR A 315 -12.20 0.43 -20.07
N ILE A 316 -13.36 -0.23 -20.10
CA ILE A 316 -13.55 -1.49 -20.85
C ILE A 316 -13.54 -1.25 -22.36
N VAL A 317 -14.20 -0.19 -22.85
CA VAL A 317 -14.34 0.04 -24.29
C VAL A 317 -12.98 0.22 -25.00
N PRO A 318 -12.04 1.06 -24.50
CA PRO A 318 -10.74 1.24 -25.16
C PRO A 318 -9.82 0.01 -25.13
N LEU A 319 -10.02 -0.93 -24.21
CA LEU A 319 -9.26 -2.20 -24.20
C LEU A 319 -9.53 -3.04 -25.43
N ARG A 320 -10.69 -2.84 -26.09
CA ARG A 320 -11.15 -3.59 -27.27
C ARG A 320 -11.06 -5.10 -27.07
N ALA A 321 -11.36 -5.56 -25.85
CA ALA A 321 -11.40 -6.97 -25.52
C ALA A 321 -12.62 -7.64 -26.14
N ASP A 322 -12.46 -8.92 -26.53
CA ASP A 322 -13.53 -9.73 -27.11
C ASP A 322 -14.26 -10.52 -26.01
N VAL A 323 -13.55 -10.84 -24.92
CA VAL A 323 -14.09 -11.43 -23.69
C VAL A 323 -13.49 -10.72 -22.48
N VAL A 324 -14.30 -10.43 -21.47
CA VAL A 324 -13.85 -9.82 -20.20
C VAL A 324 -14.37 -10.66 -19.04
N ALA A 325 -13.47 -11.16 -18.21
CA ALA A 325 -13.79 -11.76 -16.91
C ALA A 325 -13.92 -10.65 -15.85
N LEU A 326 -15.03 -10.65 -15.12
CA LEU A 326 -15.39 -9.64 -14.15
C LEU A 326 -15.36 -10.22 -12.73
N MET A 327 -14.82 -9.45 -11.79
CA MET A 327 -14.92 -9.70 -10.36
C MET A 327 -15.67 -8.54 -9.70
N GLU A 328 -16.10 -8.73 -8.46
CA GLU A 328 -16.79 -7.67 -7.70
C GLU A 328 -18.10 -7.18 -8.36
N LEU A 329 -18.82 -8.09 -9.00
CA LEU A 329 -20.13 -7.85 -9.60
C LEU A 329 -21.23 -8.25 -8.61
N GLU A 330 -22.28 -7.44 -8.46
CA GLU A 330 -23.44 -7.80 -7.64
C GLU A 330 -24.10 -9.12 -8.10
N ASN A 331 -24.52 -9.93 -7.14
CA ASN A 331 -25.21 -11.20 -7.35
C ASN A 331 -26.73 -11.04 -7.22
N ASP A 332 -27.31 -10.30 -8.16
CA ASP A 332 -28.74 -9.93 -8.25
C ASP A 332 -29.48 -10.66 -9.39
N GLY A 333 -28.89 -11.75 -9.90
CA GLY A 333 -29.44 -12.55 -10.99
C GLY A 333 -29.11 -12.01 -12.38
N ASN A 334 -29.86 -12.44 -13.40
CA ASN A 334 -29.58 -12.13 -14.81
C ASN A 334 -30.75 -11.42 -15.52
N GLY A 335 -31.69 -10.89 -14.73
CA GLY A 335 -32.83 -10.12 -15.24
C GLY A 335 -32.41 -8.79 -15.87
N ALA A 336 -33.35 -8.11 -16.52
CA ALA A 336 -33.10 -6.82 -17.17
C ALA A 336 -32.60 -5.73 -16.19
N ASP A 337 -32.99 -5.84 -14.93
CA ASP A 337 -32.63 -4.89 -13.87
C ASP A 337 -31.29 -5.22 -13.19
N ALA A 338 -30.67 -6.36 -13.53
CA ALA A 338 -29.46 -6.82 -12.88
C ALA A 338 -28.24 -5.93 -13.22
N ALA A 339 -27.29 -5.82 -12.29
CA ALA A 339 -26.07 -5.03 -12.46
C ALA A 339 -25.31 -5.42 -13.75
N VAL A 340 -25.20 -6.72 -14.05
CA VAL A 340 -24.55 -7.20 -15.28
C VAL A 340 -25.27 -6.75 -16.56
N ALA A 341 -26.61 -6.70 -16.53
CA ALA A 341 -27.43 -6.27 -17.65
C ALA A 341 -27.30 -4.76 -17.87
N GLN A 342 -27.21 -3.97 -16.80
CA GLN A 342 -26.93 -2.53 -16.89
C GLN A 342 -25.55 -2.23 -17.45
N LEU A 343 -24.52 -2.95 -17.00
CA LEU A 343 -23.17 -2.82 -17.53
C LEU A 343 -23.15 -3.11 -19.04
N VAL A 344 -23.74 -4.23 -19.48
CA VAL A 344 -23.82 -4.58 -20.90
C VAL A 344 -24.63 -3.55 -21.71
N THR A 345 -25.72 -3.04 -21.15
CA THR A 345 -26.53 -1.98 -21.79
C THR A 345 -25.69 -0.72 -21.99
N ALA A 346 -24.92 -0.30 -20.98
CA ALA A 346 -24.05 0.85 -21.07
C ALA A 346 -22.91 0.63 -22.08
N LEU A 347 -22.26 -0.55 -22.07
CA LEU A 347 -21.23 -0.89 -23.06
C LEU A 347 -21.78 -0.81 -24.51
N ASN A 348 -23.01 -1.29 -24.74
CA ASN A 348 -23.68 -1.20 -26.03
C ASN A 348 -24.16 0.20 -26.40
N ALA A 349 -24.36 1.09 -25.43
CA ALA A 349 -24.69 2.49 -25.69
C ALA A 349 -23.48 3.27 -26.24
N PHE A 350 -22.26 2.89 -25.84
CA PHE A 350 -21.01 3.52 -26.30
C PHE A 350 -20.39 2.86 -27.54
N GLY A 351 -20.58 1.55 -27.72
CA GLY A 351 -20.00 0.81 -28.84
C GLY A 351 -20.86 0.89 -30.12
N GLU A 352 -20.22 1.12 -31.28
CA GLU A 352 -20.92 1.19 -32.57
C GLU A 352 -21.59 -0.15 -32.95
N GLU A 353 -20.97 -1.28 -32.60
CA GLU A 353 -21.43 -2.63 -33.00
C GLU A 353 -22.59 -3.17 -32.14
N LYS A 354 -22.83 -2.60 -30.95
CA LYS A 354 -23.90 -3.02 -30.01
C LYS A 354 -23.96 -4.53 -29.76
N ASP A 355 -22.79 -5.16 -29.68
CA ASP A 355 -22.60 -6.60 -29.68
C ASP A 355 -22.15 -7.17 -28.34
N TRP A 356 -22.10 -6.37 -27.27
CA TRP A 356 -21.82 -6.87 -25.93
C TRP A 356 -22.96 -7.73 -25.40
N ARG A 357 -22.61 -8.88 -24.83
CA ARG A 357 -23.49 -9.83 -24.16
C ARG A 357 -22.82 -10.30 -22.86
N PHE A 358 -23.57 -10.90 -21.96
CA PHE A 358 -23.03 -11.57 -20.79
C PHE A 358 -23.33 -13.07 -20.83
N VAL A 359 -22.53 -13.86 -20.11
CA VAL A 359 -22.77 -15.29 -19.90
C VAL A 359 -23.86 -15.46 -18.87
N ASP A 360 -25.01 -15.99 -19.31
CA ASP A 360 -26.17 -16.24 -18.45
C ASP A 360 -26.00 -17.54 -17.68
N THR A 361 -25.85 -17.42 -16.36
CA THR A 361 -25.76 -18.51 -15.39
C THR A 361 -27.12 -18.96 -14.84
N GLY A 362 -28.22 -18.34 -15.27
CA GLY A 362 -29.55 -18.41 -14.65
C GLY A 362 -29.62 -17.66 -13.32
N SER A 363 -28.89 -18.14 -12.31
CA SER A 363 -28.70 -17.50 -11.00
C SER A 363 -27.26 -17.71 -10.50
N GLY A 364 -26.74 -16.80 -9.68
CA GLY A 364 -25.36 -16.90 -9.18
C GLY A 364 -24.31 -16.55 -10.24
N PRO A 365 -23.07 -17.05 -10.14
CA PRO A 365 -22.70 -18.27 -9.40
C PRO A 365 -22.56 -18.06 -7.88
N GLY A 366 -23.02 -19.05 -7.10
CA GLY A 366 -23.00 -18.99 -5.63
C GLY A 366 -24.10 -18.11 -5.04
N ASN A 367 -24.06 -17.92 -3.72
CA ASN A 367 -25.03 -17.16 -2.93
C ASN A 367 -24.45 -15.93 -2.22
N ASP A 368 -23.16 -15.65 -2.37
CA ASP A 368 -22.54 -14.43 -1.85
C ASP A 368 -23.09 -13.20 -2.59
N ALA A 369 -23.19 -12.06 -1.93
CA ALA A 369 -23.65 -10.80 -2.52
C ALA A 369 -22.79 -10.35 -3.71
N ILE A 370 -21.52 -10.78 -3.75
CA ILE A 370 -20.60 -10.58 -4.86
C ILE A 370 -20.42 -11.88 -5.63
N ARG A 371 -20.43 -11.81 -6.96
CA ARG A 371 -20.08 -12.90 -7.87
C ARG A 371 -19.01 -12.49 -8.89
N VAL A 372 -18.51 -13.50 -9.60
CA VAL A 372 -17.78 -13.30 -10.86
C VAL A 372 -18.76 -13.28 -12.03
N GLY A 373 -18.35 -12.64 -13.14
CA GLY A 373 -19.11 -12.61 -14.38
C GLY A 373 -18.22 -12.72 -15.61
N ILE A 374 -18.82 -12.98 -16.77
CA ILE A 374 -18.12 -12.91 -18.07
C ILE A 374 -19.00 -12.12 -19.03
N VAL A 375 -18.43 -11.07 -19.64
CA VAL A 375 -19.04 -10.35 -20.77
C VAL A 375 -18.22 -10.57 -22.04
N TYR A 376 -18.85 -10.55 -23.20
CA TYR A 376 -18.21 -10.84 -24.47
C TYR A 376 -18.85 -10.11 -25.63
N ARG A 377 -18.10 -9.96 -26.71
CA ARG A 377 -18.55 -9.40 -27.99
C ARG A 377 -19.06 -10.50 -28.89
N SER A 378 -20.38 -10.55 -29.14
CA SER A 378 -21.01 -11.62 -29.93
C SER A 378 -20.61 -11.60 -31.41
N SER A 379 -20.01 -10.51 -31.90
CA SER A 379 -19.43 -10.45 -33.25
C SER A 379 -18.07 -11.18 -33.36
N GLN A 380 -17.37 -11.35 -32.23
CA GLN A 380 -16.00 -11.88 -32.18
C GLN A 380 -15.95 -13.32 -31.71
N VAL A 381 -16.84 -13.69 -30.79
CA VAL A 381 -16.89 -15.04 -30.20
C VAL A 381 -18.34 -15.52 -30.04
N THR A 382 -18.52 -16.85 -30.10
CA THR A 382 -19.80 -17.50 -29.83
C THR A 382 -19.66 -18.45 -28.65
N PRO A 383 -20.50 -18.38 -27.60
CA PRO A 383 -20.53 -19.39 -26.54
C PRO A 383 -20.79 -20.80 -27.10
N VAL A 384 -20.14 -21.80 -26.52
CA VAL A 384 -20.30 -23.22 -26.86
C VAL A 384 -20.78 -23.95 -25.63
N GLY A 385 -22.02 -24.46 -25.67
CA GLY A 385 -22.63 -25.15 -24.53
C GLY A 385 -22.96 -24.23 -23.35
N PRO A 386 -23.54 -24.78 -22.28
CA PRO A 386 -23.85 -24.02 -21.07
C PRO A 386 -22.58 -23.62 -20.30
N PRO A 387 -22.61 -22.54 -19.51
CA PRO A 387 -21.55 -22.24 -18.56
C PRO A 387 -21.49 -23.31 -17.47
N ALA A 388 -20.33 -23.44 -16.84
CA ALA A 388 -20.09 -24.37 -15.76
C ALA A 388 -19.52 -23.65 -14.53
N THR A 389 -19.85 -24.16 -13.34
CA THR A 389 -19.43 -23.61 -12.04
C THR A 389 -19.02 -24.75 -11.11
N VAL A 390 -18.30 -24.43 -10.02
CA VAL A 390 -17.91 -25.42 -9.00
C VAL A 390 -18.13 -24.89 -7.58
N THR A 391 -19.07 -25.50 -6.87
CA THR A 391 -19.40 -25.24 -5.44
C THR A 391 -18.82 -26.32 -4.56
N GLY A 392 -18.64 -26.09 -3.26
CA GLY A 392 -18.02 -27.01 -2.31
C GLY A 392 -16.73 -26.48 -1.69
N GLY A 393 -16.48 -26.87 -0.44
CA GLY A 393 -15.26 -26.48 0.28
C GLY A 393 -15.17 -24.95 0.42
N PRO A 394 -14.02 -24.32 0.13
CA PRO A 394 -13.89 -22.86 0.23
C PRO A 394 -14.85 -22.07 -0.66
N PHE A 395 -15.43 -22.65 -1.72
CA PHE A 395 -16.37 -21.97 -2.60
C PHE A 395 -17.80 -21.86 -2.03
N ASP A 396 -18.11 -22.56 -0.93
CA ASP A 396 -19.41 -22.43 -0.25
C ASP A 396 -19.41 -21.30 0.79
N SER A 397 -18.25 -20.94 1.33
CA SER A 397 -18.16 -20.09 2.52
C SER A 397 -17.16 -18.93 2.45
N HIS A 398 -16.22 -18.92 1.50
CA HIS A 398 -15.09 -17.99 1.52
C HIS A 398 -14.77 -17.38 0.15
N SER A 399 -14.33 -18.21 -0.81
CA SER A 399 -14.01 -17.79 -2.17
C SER A 399 -15.29 -17.72 -3.01
N ARG A 400 -15.35 -16.81 -3.98
CA ARG A 400 -16.47 -16.77 -4.92
C ARG A 400 -16.46 -18.00 -5.81
N VAL A 401 -17.64 -18.50 -6.13
CA VAL A 401 -17.82 -19.66 -7.01
C VAL A 401 -17.30 -19.29 -8.42
N PRO A 402 -16.30 -20.02 -8.96
CA PRO A 402 -15.75 -19.73 -10.29
C PRO A 402 -16.76 -19.96 -11.41
N LEU A 403 -16.58 -19.25 -12.53
CA LEU A 403 -17.41 -19.36 -13.73
C LEU A 403 -16.54 -19.72 -14.94
N ALA A 404 -16.83 -20.84 -15.59
CA ALA A 404 -16.21 -21.24 -16.85
C ALA A 404 -17.20 -21.18 -18.00
N GLN A 405 -16.79 -20.60 -19.12
CA GLN A 405 -17.53 -20.64 -20.38
C GLN A 405 -16.59 -21.01 -21.52
N ALA A 406 -17.02 -21.96 -22.34
CA ALA A 406 -16.36 -22.25 -23.60
C ALA A 406 -16.86 -21.30 -24.69
N PHE A 407 -15.94 -20.82 -25.53
CA PHE A 407 -16.21 -19.95 -26.66
C PHE A 407 -15.56 -20.52 -27.92
N ARG A 408 -16.14 -20.20 -29.07
CA ARG A 408 -15.54 -20.40 -30.39
C ARG A 408 -15.15 -19.04 -30.95
N SER A 409 -13.87 -18.87 -31.32
CA SER A 409 -13.37 -17.65 -31.97
C SER A 409 -13.94 -17.49 -33.38
N SER A 410 -13.78 -16.30 -33.95
CA SER A 410 -14.13 -16.00 -35.35
C SER A 410 -13.39 -16.89 -36.36
N ARG A 411 -12.22 -17.44 -36.00
CA ARG A 411 -11.48 -18.44 -36.80
C ARG A 411 -11.93 -19.88 -36.58
N GLY A 412 -12.91 -20.11 -35.72
CA GLY A 412 -13.49 -21.42 -35.46
C GLY A 412 -12.77 -22.24 -34.39
N VAL A 413 -11.84 -21.65 -33.64
CA VAL A 413 -11.11 -22.36 -32.58
C VAL A 413 -11.87 -22.27 -31.25
N THR A 414 -12.07 -23.41 -30.59
CA THR A 414 -12.74 -23.48 -29.29
C THR A 414 -11.74 -23.35 -28.13
N PHE A 415 -12.03 -22.46 -27.18
CA PHE A 415 -11.24 -22.22 -25.97
C PHE A 415 -12.16 -22.00 -24.76
N VAL A 416 -11.62 -22.10 -23.55
CA VAL A 416 -12.34 -21.91 -22.29
C VAL A 416 -11.77 -20.71 -21.54
N VAL A 417 -12.68 -19.85 -21.06
CA VAL A 417 -12.37 -18.73 -20.16
C VAL A 417 -12.93 -19.05 -18.79
N VAL A 418 -12.12 -18.93 -17.74
CA VAL A 418 -12.49 -19.23 -16.35
C VAL A 418 -12.26 -18.01 -15.48
N ALA A 419 -13.33 -17.36 -15.04
CA ALA A 419 -13.30 -16.23 -14.11
C ALA A 419 -13.24 -16.74 -12.65
N ASN A 420 -12.34 -16.17 -11.85
CA ASN A 420 -12.17 -16.50 -10.43
C ASN A 420 -12.11 -15.24 -9.55
N HIS A 421 -12.53 -15.40 -8.30
CA HIS A 421 -12.34 -14.41 -7.23
C HIS A 421 -12.16 -15.15 -5.90
N PHE A 422 -10.93 -15.32 -5.44
CA PHE A 422 -10.63 -16.06 -4.21
C PHE A 422 -10.83 -15.19 -2.96
N LYS A 423 -10.96 -15.85 -1.80
CA LYS A 423 -11.13 -15.19 -0.50
C LYS A 423 -10.05 -14.12 -0.26
N SER A 424 -10.48 -12.93 0.16
CA SER A 424 -9.59 -11.82 0.52
C SER A 424 -8.57 -12.18 1.59
N LYS A 425 -7.43 -11.48 1.59
CA LYS A 425 -6.34 -11.63 2.57
C LYS A 425 -6.69 -11.10 3.97
N GLU A 426 -7.82 -10.42 4.12
CA GLU A 426 -8.30 -9.89 5.40
C GLU A 426 -8.64 -10.99 6.39
N CYS A 427 -8.16 -10.87 7.62
CA CYS A 427 -8.31 -11.89 8.65
C CYS A 427 -9.76 -12.09 9.08
N GLY A 428 -10.48 -11.02 9.45
CA GLY A 428 -11.86 -11.14 9.93
C GLY A 428 -12.00 -12.22 11.02
N ASN A 429 -12.76 -13.27 10.72
CA ASN A 429 -13.01 -14.42 11.59
C ASN A 429 -12.12 -15.66 11.26
N ALA A 430 -10.95 -15.45 10.67
CA ALA A 430 -9.98 -16.51 10.39
C ALA A 430 -9.68 -17.36 11.63
N SER A 431 -9.56 -18.67 11.45
CA SER A 431 -9.25 -19.62 12.52
C SER A 431 -8.41 -20.78 12.00
N GLY A 432 -7.71 -21.49 12.90
CA GLY A 432 -6.87 -22.63 12.53
C GLY A 432 -5.79 -22.25 11.50
N ALA A 433 -5.69 -23.02 10.41
CA ALA A 433 -4.71 -22.79 9.36
C ALA A 433 -4.97 -21.52 8.52
N ASP A 434 -6.14 -20.90 8.68
CA ASP A 434 -6.48 -19.65 8.00
C ASP A 434 -6.08 -18.39 8.80
N THR A 435 -5.63 -18.52 10.06
CA THR A 435 -5.05 -17.38 10.77
C THR A 435 -3.77 -16.91 10.08
N ASP A 436 -3.36 -15.67 10.33
CA ASP A 436 -2.07 -15.19 9.85
C ASP A 436 -0.95 -16.00 10.51
N GLN A 437 -0.18 -16.70 9.69
CA GLN A 437 0.96 -17.49 10.15
C GLN A 437 2.21 -16.64 10.32
N GLN A 438 2.12 -15.31 10.09
CA GLN A 438 3.23 -14.36 10.15
C GLN A 438 4.38 -14.73 9.19
N ASP A 439 4.03 -15.40 8.08
CA ASP A 439 4.97 -15.88 7.06
C ASP A 439 4.99 -14.98 5.81
N GLY A 440 4.25 -13.85 5.85
CA GLY A 440 4.12 -12.91 4.74
C GLY A 440 3.06 -13.29 3.69
N GLN A 441 2.24 -14.30 3.95
CA GLN A 441 1.15 -14.71 3.05
C GLN A 441 -0.23 -14.24 3.50
N ALA A 442 -0.33 -13.68 4.70
CA ALA A 442 -1.55 -13.21 5.37
C ALA A 442 -2.60 -14.31 5.62
N CYS A 443 -3.71 -13.94 6.25
CA CYS A 443 -4.81 -14.84 6.54
C CYS A 443 -5.41 -15.52 5.30
N TRP A 444 -6.15 -16.61 5.52
CA TRP A 444 -6.86 -17.40 4.52
C TRP A 444 -5.98 -18.02 3.43
N ASN A 445 -4.66 -18.12 3.63
CA ASN A 445 -3.77 -18.74 2.65
C ASN A 445 -4.09 -20.23 2.44
N ALA A 446 -4.49 -20.94 3.50
CA ALA A 446 -4.89 -22.34 3.42
C ALA A 446 -6.18 -22.51 2.59
N ALA A 447 -7.23 -21.73 2.87
CA ALA A 447 -8.46 -21.73 2.07
C ALA A 447 -8.21 -21.35 0.60
N ARG A 448 -7.40 -20.31 0.33
CA ARG A 448 -7.00 -19.93 -1.04
C ARG A 448 -6.25 -21.06 -1.75
N THR A 449 -5.38 -21.77 -1.03
CA THR A 449 -4.65 -22.95 -1.56
C THR A 449 -5.59 -24.10 -1.89
N GLU A 450 -6.61 -24.34 -1.06
CA GLU A 450 -7.62 -25.36 -1.33
C GLU A 450 -8.52 -24.95 -2.52
N SER A 451 -8.90 -23.67 -2.63
CA SER A 451 -9.57 -23.12 -3.82
C SER A 451 -8.77 -23.40 -5.10
N ALA A 452 -7.46 -23.15 -5.09
CA ALA A 452 -6.57 -23.41 -6.22
C ALA A 452 -6.55 -24.89 -6.63
N LYS A 453 -6.39 -25.81 -5.67
CA LYS A 453 -6.37 -27.26 -5.94
C LYS A 453 -7.70 -27.75 -6.51
N ARG A 454 -8.80 -27.33 -5.90
CA ARG A 454 -10.15 -27.72 -6.28
C ARG A 454 -10.54 -27.19 -7.66
N LEU A 455 -10.17 -25.95 -7.95
CA LEU A 455 -10.33 -25.35 -9.27
C LEU A 455 -9.58 -26.13 -10.35
N HIS A 456 -8.31 -26.47 -10.10
CA HIS A 456 -7.53 -27.30 -11.05
C HIS A 456 -8.16 -28.68 -11.28
N GLN A 457 -8.57 -29.37 -10.21
CA GLN A 457 -9.20 -30.69 -10.30
C GLN A 457 -10.51 -30.66 -11.09
N TRP A 458 -11.35 -29.66 -10.83
CA TRP A 458 -12.60 -29.46 -11.57
C TRP A 458 -12.35 -29.22 -13.06
N LEU A 459 -11.34 -28.42 -13.42
CA LEU A 459 -11.00 -28.20 -14.83
C LEU A 459 -10.47 -29.45 -15.54
N GLN A 460 -9.99 -30.48 -14.82
CA GLN A 460 -9.61 -31.76 -15.43
C GLN A 460 -10.81 -32.58 -15.91
N THR A 461 -12.04 -32.27 -15.46
CA THR A 461 -13.24 -33.02 -15.85
C THR A 461 -13.89 -32.52 -17.13
N ASP A 462 -13.28 -31.55 -17.83
CA ASP A 462 -13.89 -30.81 -18.96
C ASP A 462 -15.30 -30.33 -18.62
N PRO A 463 -15.46 -29.45 -17.61
CA PRO A 463 -16.78 -29.13 -17.05
C PRO A 463 -17.71 -28.42 -18.05
N THR A 464 -17.15 -27.79 -19.08
CA THR A 464 -17.91 -27.19 -20.19
C THR A 464 -18.24 -28.17 -21.31
N GLY A 465 -17.67 -29.39 -21.30
CA GLY A 465 -17.81 -30.39 -22.37
C GLY A 465 -17.23 -29.96 -23.72
N ALA A 466 -16.32 -28.98 -23.71
CA ALA A 466 -15.85 -28.30 -24.91
C ALA A 466 -14.74 -29.08 -25.65
N ARG A 467 -14.17 -30.10 -24.99
CA ARG A 467 -13.13 -31.00 -25.53
C ARG A 467 -11.94 -30.25 -26.13
N THR A 468 -11.56 -29.13 -25.50
CA THR A 468 -10.40 -28.32 -25.89
C THR A 468 -9.35 -28.32 -24.78
N LYS A 469 -8.09 -28.16 -25.18
CA LYS A 469 -6.97 -27.96 -24.25
C LYS A 469 -6.62 -26.48 -24.06
N LEU A 470 -7.29 -25.59 -24.80
CA LEU A 470 -7.08 -24.15 -24.74
C LEU A 470 -7.94 -23.58 -23.62
N ALA A 471 -7.32 -23.31 -22.48
CA ALA A 471 -7.96 -22.67 -21.35
C ALA A 471 -7.10 -21.53 -20.79
N VAL A 472 -7.77 -20.46 -20.39
CA VAL A 472 -7.22 -19.38 -19.55
C VAL A 472 -8.05 -19.27 -18.28
N LEU A 473 -7.33 -19.22 -17.16
CA LEU A 473 -7.87 -18.97 -15.84
C LEU A 473 -7.40 -17.58 -15.41
N LEU A 474 -8.32 -16.68 -15.10
CA LEU A 474 -7.98 -15.28 -14.81
C LEU A 474 -8.95 -14.60 -13.84
N GLY A 475 -8.42 -13.64 -13.12
CA GLY A 475 -9.17 -12.85 -12.14
C GLY A 475 -8.38 -12.64 -10.86
N ASP A 476 -9.08 -12.27 -9.80
CA ASP A 476 -8.48 -11.98 -8.51
C ASP A 476 -8.26 -13.28 -7.72
N PHE A 477 -6.99 -13.63 -7.49
CA PHE A 477 -6.59 -14.78 -6.67
C PHE A 477 -6.38 -14.41 -5.21
N ASN A 478 -6.42 -13.12 -4.90
CA ASN A 478 -6.11 -12.56 -3.59
C ASN A 478 -4.78 -13.12 -3.05
N ALA A 479 -3.80 -13.36 -3.92
CA ALA A 479 -2.53 -13.97 -3.57
C ALA A 479 -1.41 -13.45 -4.47
N TYR A 480 -0.29 -13.06 -3.87
CA TYR A 480 0.90 -12.65 -4.61
C TYR A 480 1.57 -13.84 -5.32
N ALA A 481 2.34 -13.57 -6.36
CA ALA A 481 2.79 -14.59 -7.30
C ALA A 481 3.54 -15.77 -6.65
N MET A 482 4.29 -15.54 -5.57
CA MET A 482 5.07 -16.57 -4.89
C MET A 482 4.39 -17.20 -3.67
N GLU A 483 3.13 -16.85 -3.41
CA GLU A 483 2.32 -17.49 -2.37
C GLU A 483 1.88 -18.91 -2.78
N THR A 484 1.59 -19.73 -1.78
CA THR A 484 1.19 -21.14 -1.91
C THR A 484 0.11 -21.41 -2.97
N PRO A 485 -1.04 -20.71 -3.06
CA PRO A 485 -2.06 -21.00 -4.06
C PRO A 485 -1.54 -20.85 -5.50
N MET A 486 -0.78 -19.79 -5.78
CA MET A 486 -0.21 -19.52 -7.10
C MET A 486 0.90 -20.50 -7.46
N ARG A 487 1.73 -20.88 -6.49
CA ARG A 487 2.73 -21.95 -6.66
C ARG A 487 2.07 -23.30 -6.92
N SER A 488 0.96 -23.61 -6.24
CA SER A 488 0.21 -24.85 -6.45
C SER A 488 -0.33 -24.97 -7.87
N LEU A 489 -0.94 -23.90 -8.41
CA LEU A 489 -1.44 -23.91 -9.79
C LEU A 489 -0.31 -24.06 -10.82
N ARG A 490 0.84 -23.40 -10.59
CA ARG A 490 2.02 -23.56 -11.45
C ARG A 490 2.59 -24.98 -11.39
N ALA A 491 2.64 -25.58 -10.20
CA ALA A 491 3.05 -26.98 -10.04
C ALA A 491 2.10 -27.96 -10.76
N SER A 492 0.82 -27.60 -10.88
CA SER A 492 -0.18 -28.32 -11.69
C SER A 492 -0.06 -28.08 -13.20
N GLY A 493 0.94 -27.32 -13.67
CA GLY A 493 1.25 -27.12 -15.08
C GLY A 493 0.66 -25.86 -15.73
N TRP A 494 -0.03 -25.02 -14.97
CA TRP A 494 -0.48 -23.71 -15.44
C TRP A 494 0.70 -22.73 -15.57
N GLN A 495 0.70 -21.88 -16.60
CA GLN A 495 1.77 -20.93 -16.89
C GLN A 495 1.29 -19.49 -16.67
N ASP A 496 2.05 -18.69 -15.91
CA ASP A 496 1.76 -17.26 -15.74
C ASP A 496 1.90 -16.52 -17.08
N ALA A 497 0.83 -15.90 -17.56
CA ALA A 497 0.78 -15.20 -18.83
C ALA A 497 1.82 -14.08 -18.93
N PHE A 498 2.07 -13.35 -17.84
CA PHE A 498 3.05 -12.26 -17.81
C PHE A 498 4.47 -12.80 -17.91
N ALA A 499 4.75 -13.93 -17.25
CA ALA A 499 6.03 -14.63 -17.39
C ALA A 499 6.24 -15.15 -18.81
N VAL A 500 5.21 -15.74 -19.43
CA VAL A 500 5.25 -16.21 -20.83
C VAL A 500 5.47 -15.05 -21.80
N ALA A 501 4.86 -13.90 -21.55
CA ALA A 501 5.05 -12.68 -22.35
C ALA A 501 6.37 -11.95 -22.08
N GLY A 502 7.16 -12.37 -21.08
CA GLY A 502 8.42 -11.73 -20.70
C GLY A 502 8.25 -10.39 -19.98
N VAL A 503 7.08 -10.13 -19.38
CA VAL A 503 6.83 -8.92 -18.60
C VAL A 503 7.60 -9.01 -17.29
N LYS A 504 8.39 -7.97 -17.01
CA LYS A 504 9.18 -7.87 -15.78
C LYS A 504 8.39 -7.10 -14.74
N GLN A 505 8.36 -7.63 -13.52
CA GLN A 505 7.73 -7.00 -12.36
C GLN A 505 6.31 -6.46 -12.64
N PRO A 506 5.40 -7.30 -13.18
CA PRO A 506 3.99 -6.91 -13.30
C PRO A 506 3.36 -6.70 -11.90
N TYR A 507 2.35 -5.83 -11.81
CA TYR A 507 1.61 -5.50 -10.59
C TYR A 507 0.19 -5.02 -10.93
N SER A 508 -0.78 -5.42 -10.12
CA SER A 508 -2.18 -5.01 -10.27
C SER A 508 -2.73 -4.26 -9.06
N TYR A 509 -1.94 -4.19 -7.98
CA TYR A 509 -2.36 -3.67 -6.69
C TYR A 509 -1.17 -3.04 -5.91
N VAL A 510 -1.47 -2.02 -5.10
CA VAL A 510 -0.51 -1.38 -4.19
C VAL A 510 -1.10 -1.36 -2.78
N TYR A 511 -0.39 -1.94 -1.83
CA TYR A 511 -0.84 -2.07 -0.44
C TYR A 511 0.28 -1.68 0.53
N TYR A 512 -0.01 -0.78 1.48
CA TYR A 512 0.98 -0.19 2.39
C TYR A 512 2.27 0.29 1.70
N GLY A 513 2.13 0.88 0.52
CA GLY A 513 3.25 1.39 -0.28
C GLY A 513 4.07 0.32 -1.01
N MET A 514 3.61 -0.93 -1.05
CA MET A 514 4.30 -2.03 -1.75
C MET A 514 3.46 -2.55 -2.92
N SER A 515 4.08 -2.66 -4.08
CA SER A 515 3.47 -3.16 -5.32
C SER A 515 3.48 -4.69 -5.38
N GLY A 516 2.42 -5.29 -5.91
CA GLY A 516 2.32 -6.72 -6.19
C GLY A 516 1.10 -7.06 -7.05
N ARG A 517 0.87 -8.34 -7.35
CA ARG A 517 -0.30 -8.79 -8.11
C ARG A 517 -1.26 -9.60 -7.27
N LEU A 518 -2.52 -9.20 -7.29
CA LEU A 518 -3.64 -10.04 -6.84
C LEU A 518 -4.40 -10.61 -8.03
N ASP A 519 -4.41 -9.89 -9.14
CA ASP A 519 -5.01 -10.31 -10.40
C ASP A 519 -3.97 -11.06 -11.24
N HIS A 520 -4.31 -12.28 -11.63
CA HIS A 520 -3.42 -13.13 -12.42
C HIS A 520 -4.13 -13.65 -13.65
N ALA A 521 -3.33 -14.03 -14.64
CA ALA A 521 -3.76 -14.83 -15.77
C ALA A 521 -2.87 -16.07 -15.90
N LEU A 522 -3.47 -17.23 -15.75
CA LEU A 522 -2.83 -18.54 -15.82
C LEU A 522 -3.30 -19.30 -17.06
N LEU A 523 -2.35 -19.73 -17.88
CA LEU A 523 -2.58 -20.34 -19.17
C LEU A 523 -2.32 -21.85 -19.10
N SER A 524 -3.24 -22.63 -19.64
CA SER A 524 -2.93 -24.02 -19.97
C SER A 524 -1.73 -24.08 -20.94
N PRO A 525 -0.95 -25.17 -20.96
CA PRO A 525 0.21 -25.27 -21.86
C PRO A 525 -0.10 -25.07 -23.34
N ALA A 526 -1.32 -25.40 -23.78
CA ALA A 526 -1.76 -25.16 -25.16
C ALA A 526 -2.09 -23.68 -25.40
N MET A 527 -2.77 -23.02 -24.44
CA MET A 527 -3.11 -21.60 -24.52
C MET A 527 -1.87 -20.70 -24.48
N ALA A 528 -0.87 -21.07 -23.67
CA ALA A 528 0.39 -20.32 -23.55
C ALA A 528 1.12 -20.17 -24.91
N LYS A 529 1.06 -21.17 -25.78
CA LYS A 529 1.65 -21.11 -27.14
C LYS A 529 0.95 -20.11 -28.06
N GLN A 530 -0.29 -19.76 -27.74
CA GLN A 530 -1.10 -18.82 -28.51
C GLN A 530 -0.95 -17.38 -28.03
N LEU A 531 -0.32 -17.15 -26.87
CA LEU A 531 -0.12 -15.82 -26.33
C LEU A 531 0.74 -14.97 -27.26
N ARG A 532 0.35 -13.70 -27.45
CA ARG A 532 1.04 -12.68 -28.24
C ARG A 532 1.34 -11.41 -27.46
N GLY A 533 0.73 -11.25 -26.28
CA GLY A 533 1.04 -10.17 -25.36
C GLY A 533 0.20 -10.28 -24.09
N ALA A 534 0.74 -9.74 -23.01
CA ALA A 534 0.06 -9.56 -21.73
C ALA A 534 0.47 -8.19 -21.16
N VAL A 535 -0.49 -7.46 -20.60
CA VAL A 535 -0.26 -6.11 -20.07
C VAL A 535 -1.29 -5.78 -18.99
N GLU A 536 -0.86 -5.09 -17.95
CA GLU A 536 -1.72 -4.43 -16.96
C GLU A 536 -1.81 -2.94 -17.30
N TRP A 537 -3.01 -2.36 -17.22
CA TRP A 537 -3.20 -0.94 -17.47
C TRP A 537 -3.20 -0.17 -16.15
N HIS A 538 -2.09 0.50 -15.84
CA HIS A 538 -1.88 1.18 -14.56
C HIS A 538 -2.62 2.52 -14.40
N ILE A 539 -3.95 2.42 -14.38
CA ILE A 539 -4.91 3.53 -14.21
C ILE A 539 -5.57 3.56 -12.83
N ASN A 540 -5.39 2.52 -12.02
CA ASN A 540 -6.12 2.31 -10.77
C ASN A 540 -5.18 2.14 -9.58
N ALA A 541 -4.35 1.09 -9.57
CA ALA A 541 -3.56 0.69 -8.40
C ALA A 541 -2.58 1.79 -7.93
N ASP A 542 -2.06 2.55 -8.89
CA ASP A 542 -1.14 3.64 -8.59
C ASP A 542 -1.85 4.93 -8.15
N VAL A 543 -3.14 5.11 -8.44
CA VAL A 543 -3.83 6.38 -8.19
C VAL A 543 -4.44 6.38 -6.80
N MET A 544 -4.26 7.49 -6.07
CA MET A 544 -4.85 7.63 -4.74
C MET A 544 -6.38 7.36 -4.74
N GLY A 545 -6.85 6.68 -3.70
CA GLY A 545 -8.21 6.15 -3.65
C GLY A 545 -9.30 7.21 -3.76
N ASP A 546 -9.04 8.44 -3.31
CA ASP A 546 -10.01 9.53 -3.36
C ASP A 546 -10.31 10.06 -4.76
N ALA A 547 -9.52 9.68 -5.77
CA ALA A 547 -9.77 10.01 -7.16
C ALA A 547 -10.99 9.27 -7.74
N GLY A 548 -11.43 8.20 -7.07
CA GLY A 548 -12.49 7.31 -7.53
C GLY A 548 -13.89 7.92 -7.45
N TYR A 549 -14.85 7.15 -7.97
CA TYR A 549 -16.26 7.56 -8.13
C TYR A 549 -16.94 7.99 -6.82
N ALA A 550 -16.52 7.42 -5.68
CA ALA A 550 -17.15 7.67 -4.39
C ALA A 550 -16.75 9.01 -3.74
N LYS A 551 -15.61 9.59 -4.16
CA LYS A 551 -15.07 10.85 -3.61
C LYS A 551 -14.96 11.91 -4.72
N ARG A 552 -13.75 12.20 -5.22
CA ARG A 552 -13.52 13.32 -6.17
C ARG A 552 -13.98 13.02 -7.60
N ASN A 553 -14.17 11.76 -7.95
CA ASN A 553 -14.62 11.32 -9.27
C ASN A 553 -13.84 12.00 -10.41
N LEU A 554 -12.50 11.91 -10.39
CA LEU A 554 -11.67 12.54 -11.42
C LEU A 554 -12.09 12.08 -12.83
N PRO A 555 -12.03 12.93 -13.85
CA PRO A 555 -12.55 12.59 -15.17
C PRO A 555 -11.79 11.41 -15.83
N GLY A 556 -12.50 10.64 -16.65
CA GLY A 556 -11.94 9.53 -17.41
C GLY A 556 -11.71 8.27 -16.57
N VAL A 557 -10.73 7.47 -17.00
CA VAL A 557 -10.50 6.09 -16.54
C VAL A 557 -9.80 5.97 -15.18
N TRP A 558 -9.21 7.07 -14.68
CA TRP A 558 -8.42 7.05 -13.46
C TRP A 558 -9.23 6.60 -12.26
N ARG A 559 -8.71 5.64 -11.51
CA ARG A 559 -9.36 5.09 -10.31
C ARG A 559 -10.81 4.67 -10.61
N SER A 560 -10.98 3.93 -11.69
CA SER A 560 -12.22 3.24 -12.06
C SER A 560 -12.49 2.01 -11.20
N SER A 561 -11.45 1.49 -10.57
CA SER A 561 -11.45 0.40 -9.60
C SER A 561 -10.25 0.58 -8.66
N ASP A 562 -10.12 -0.30 -7.66
CA ASP A 562 -8.94 -0.45 -6.84
C ASP A 562 -7.87 -1.38 -7.42
N HIS A 563 -8.20 -2.10 -8.48
CA HIS A 563 -7.30 -2.99 -9.21
C HIS A 563 -7.08 -2.51 -10.65
N ASP A 564 -5.88 -2.69 -11.18
CA ASP A 564 -5.62 -2.45 -12.60
C ASP A 564 -6.24 -3.56 -13.48
N PRO A 565 -6.91 -3.23 -14.60
CA PRO A 565 -7.35 -4.26 -15.54
C PRO A 565 -6.15 -4.85 -16.28
N LEU A 566 -6.22 -6.16 -16.56
CA LEU A 566 -5.26 -6.85 -17.43
C LEU A 566 -5.86 -7.16 -18.79
N LEU A 567 -5.00 -7.19 -19.81
CA LEU A 567 -5.34 -7.52 -21.19
C LEU A 567 -4.36 -8.53 -21.76
N LEU A 568 -4.89 -9.60 -22.35
CA LEU A 568 -4.14 -10.66 -23.02
C LEU A 568 -4.52 -10.70 -24.49
N GLY A 569 -3.54 -10.96 -25.34
CA GLY A 569 -3.72 -11.12 -26.78
C GLY A 569 -3.31 -12.51 -27.24
N PHE A 570 -4.13 -13.15 -28.08
CA PHE A 570 -3.94 -14.51 -28.55
C PHE A 570 -4.10 -14.62 -30.07
N SER A 571 -3.45 -15.63 -30.66
CA SER A 571 -3.72 -16.07 -32.03
C SER A 571 -4.58 -17.32 -32.05
N LEU A 572 -5.90 -17.18 -32.23
CA LEU A 572 -6.87 -18.29 -32.13
C LEU A 572 -7.89 -18.33 -33.27
#